data_AF-A0A7V6QQ23-F1
#
_entry.id   AF-A0A7V6QQ23-F1
#
_cell.length_a   1.000
_cell.length_b   1.000
_cell.length_c   1.000
_cell.angle_alpha   90.00
_cell.angle_beta   90.00
_cell.angle_gamma   90.00
#
_symmetry.space_group_name_H-M   'P 1'
#
loop_
_entity.id
_entity.type
_entity.pdbx_description
1 polymer ?
#
loop_
_entity_poly.entity_id
_entity_poly.type
_entity_poly.pdbx_seq_one_letter_code
_entity_poly.pdbx_strand_id
1 'polypeptide(L)' 'MCVDIAREAKAEFEKGTDLKTIRKIVDEKYGNNGVAGTPTPMPE' A
#
# COMPACT_ATOMS: atom_id res chain seq x y z
N MET A 1 7.46 -9.37 -4.12
CA MET A 1 6.08 -8.87 -3.94
C MET A 1 5.90 -8.16 -2.60
N CYS A 2 5.92 -8.83 -1.44
CA CYS A 2 5.73 -8.17 -0.15
C CYS A 2 6.83 -7.14 0.19
N VAL A 3 8.09 -7.43 -0.17
CA VAL A 3 9.23 -6.51 0.00
C VAL A 3 9.08 -5.25 -0.87
N ASP A 4 8.57 -5.41 -2.10
CA ASP A 4 8.35 -4.30 -3.02
C ASP A 4 7.24 -3.37 -2.53
N ILE A 5 6.13 -3.95 -2.06
CA ILE A 5 5.02 -3.22 -1.43
C ILE A 5 5.52 -2.43 -0.21
N ALA A 6 6.28 -3.07 0.68
CA ALA A 6 6.81 -2.42 1.87
C ALA A 6 7.77 -1.27 1.54
N ARG A 7 8.63 -1.45 0.54
CA ARG A 7 9.56 -0.41 0.08
C ARG A 7 8.83 0.79 -0.48
N GLU A 8 7.81 0.56 -1.30
CA GLU A 8 7.03 1.64 -1.91
C GLU A 8 6.17 2.39 -0.89
N ALA A 9 5.50 1.66 0.01
CA ALA A 9 4.75 2.27 1.10
C ALA A 9 5.64 3.14 2.00
N LYS A 10 6.87 2.69 2.30
CA LYS A 10 7.85 3.48 3.05
C LYS A 10 8.27 4.74 2.29
N ALA A 11 8.54 4.63 0.98
CA ALA A 11 8.95 5.76 0.16
C ALA A 11 7.85 6.85 0.09
N GLU A 12 6.57 6.46 0.03
CA GLU A 12 5.46 7.42 0.07
C GLU A 12 5.25 8.02 1.47
N PHE A 13 5.44 7.23 2.53
CA PHE A 13 5.38 7.74 3.90
C PHE A 13 6.45 8.82 4.16
N GLU A 14 7.68 8.60 3.68
CA GLU A 14 8.77 9.58 3.82
C GLU A 14 8.53 10.89 3.04
N LYS A 15 7.66 10.87 2.01
CA LYS A 15 7.21 12.08 1.32
C LYS A 15 6.14 12.86 2.08
N GLY A 16 5.60 12.31 3.17
CA GLY A 16 4.51 12.90 3.94
C GLY A 16 3.12 12.53 3.41
N THR A 17 3.01 11.53 2.54
CA THR A 17 1.72 11.01 2.06
C THR A 17 0.97 10.35 3.22
N ASP A 18 -0.34 10.58 3.33
CA ASP A 18 -1.14 9.97 4.39
C ASP A 18 -1.29 8.45 4.19
N LEU A 19 -1.46 7.73 5.31
CA LEU A 19 -1.49 6.26 5.31
C LEU A 19 -2.65 5.67 4.49
N LYS A 20 -3.80 6.36 4.40
CA LYS A 20 -4.94 5.91 3.59
C LYS A 20 -4.62 5.99 2.10
N THR A 21 -3.98 7.08 1.67
CA THR A 21 -3.53 7.24 0.28
C THR A 21 -2.45 6.23 -0.07
N ILE A 22 -1.47 6.01 0.81
CA ILE A 22 -0.44 4.98 0.60
C ILE A 22 -1.09 3.60 0.43
N ARG A 23 -2.05 3.28 1.30
CA ARG A 23 -2.78 2.02 1.24
C ARG A 23 -3.55 1.86 -0.07
N LYS A 24 -4.22 2.92 -0.52
CA LYS A 24 -4.94 2.94 -1.80
C LYS A 24 -4.00 2.69 -2.98
N ILE A 25 -2.84 3.34 -3.01
CA ILE A 25 -1.82 3.14 -4.06
C ILE A 25 -1.37 1.67 -4.10
N VAL A 26 -1.10 1.08 -2.93
CA VAL A 26 -0.70 -0.33 -2.83
C VAL A 26 -1.82 -1.25 -3.32
N ASP A 27 -3.06 -1.05 -2.89
CA ASP A 27 -4.18 -1.90 -3.30
C ASP A 27 -4.51 -1.75 -4.80
N GLU A 28 -4.41 -0.55 -5.37
CA GLU A 28 -4.61 -0.34 -6.82
C GLU A 28 -3.52 -1.01 -7.66
N LYS A 29 -2.27 -0.91 -7.20
CA LYS A 29 -1.10 -1.40 -7.94
C LYS A 29 -0.89 -2.91 -7.80
N TYR A 30 -1.26 -3.48 -6.65
CA TYR A 30 -0.97 -4.88 -6.31
C TYR A 30 -2.22 -5.75 -6.04
N GLY A 31 -3.39 -5.15 -5.80
CA GLY A 31 -4.64 -5.87 -5.51
C GLY A 31 -5.43 -6.34 -6.73
N ASN A 32 -5.12 -5.86 -7.94
CA ASN A 32 -5.86 -6.22 -9.15
C ASN A 32 -5.43 -7.57 -9.79
N ASN A 33 -4.45 -8.26 -9.24
CA ASN A 33 -3.90 -9.51 -9.80
C ASN A 33 -4.54 -10.79 -9.21
N GLY A 34 -5.78 -10.72 -8.71
CA GLY A 34 -6.45 -11.85 -8.07
C GLY A 34 -5.96 -12.17 -6.65
N VAL A 35 -5.09 -11.32 -6.11
CA VAL A 35 -4.66 -11.35 -4.71
C VAL A 35 -5.56 -10.37 -3.97
N ALA A 36 -6.29 -10.83 -2.95
CA ALA A 36 -7.05 -9.95 -2.08
C ALA A 36 -6.14 -8.80 -1.62
N GLY A 37 -6.67 -7.56 -1.60
CA GLY A 37 -5.93 -6.37 -1.18
C GLY A 37 -5.25 -6.58 0.17
N THR A 38 -4.32 -5.69 0.53
CA THR A 38 -3.45 -5.87 1.70
C THR A 38 -4.26 -6.34 2.93
N PRO A 39 -3.91 -7.43 3.63
CA PRO A 39 -4.79 -8.01 4.67
C PRO A 39 -4.95 -7.12 5.91
N THR A 40 -4.15 -6.06 6.01
CA THR A 40 -4.22 -5.07 7.09
C THR A 40 -5.53 -4.28 7.01
N PRO A 41 -6.16 -3.90 8.14
CA PRO A 41 -7.26 -2.95 8.13
C PRO A 41 -6.87 -1.61 7.47
N MET A 42 -7.87 -0.87 6.96
CA MET A 42 -7.65 0.50 6.49
C MET A 42 -7.26 1.39 7.70
N PRO A 43 -6.21 2.22 7.58
CA PRO A 43 -5.84 3.18 8.63
C PRO A 43 -6.97 4.19 8.89
N GLU A 44 -7.15 4.62 10.14
CA GLU A 44 -8.05 5.74 10.50
C GLU A 44 -7.44 7.12 10.24
#